data_AF-A0AAI9I390-F1
#
_entry.id   AF-A0AAI9I390-F1
#
_cell.length_a   1.000
_cell.length_b   1.000
_cell.length_c   1.000
_cell.angle_alpha   90.00
_cell.angle_beta   90.00
_cell.angle_gamma   90.00
#
_symmetry.space_group_name_H-M   'P 1'
#
loop_
_entity.id
_entity.type
_entity.pdbx_description
1 polymer ?
#
loop_
_entity_poly.entity_id
_entity_poly.type
_entity_poly.pdbx_seq_one_letter_code
_entity_poly.pdbx_strand_id
1 'polypeptide(L)'
;MTITGNVVVPTSTVLQARVVIYQPSKKPLERKGQWIETSFGKCRVTGRLGQRHADIVEIMLFVAERKRDIDDGGVELLVDPAKLRKMLSDNQYSGGRLNKLLLELKAATVEIVASKLKKAVDEGRIIGGLIDHVISSPMTRYNPLTGGVRRLWKVRLGIALVMLLEHDLSLYYRPELIARLKHGISQAVARHVLTHSNNPSGGWHLDTLLIAVSGNDISAKTMRNYRTRIKDDIESLRVIGVDINSENRVKRLTGAQLKLTEA
;
A
#
# COMPACT_ATOMS: atom_id res chain seq x y z
N MET A 1 -2.69 -19.60 -10.77
CA MET A 1 -3.86 -19.27 -9.93
C MET A 1 -4.21 -17.81 -10.11
N THR A 2 -5.48 -17.57 -10.40
CA THR A 2 -6.10 -16.31 -10.85
C THR A 2 -6.13 -15.25 -9.73
N ILE A 3 -5.72 -14.02 -10.04
CA ILE A 3 -5.92 -12.85 -9.17
C ILE A 3 -7.42 -12.58 -9.15
N THR A 4 -8.15 -12.93 -8.09
CA THR A 4 -9.61 -12.68 -8.03
C THR A 4 -9.92 -11.49 -7.13
N GLY A 5 -9.53 -10.30 -7.59
CA GLY A 5 -10.22 -9.04 -7.30
C GLY A 5 -11.15 -8.70 -8.48
N ASN A 6 -11.90 -7.60 -8.45
CA ASN A 6 -12.74 -7.24 -9.61
C ASN A 6 -11.92 -6.61 -10.77
N VAL A 7 -10.63 -6.34 -10.53
CA VAL A 7 -9.64 -5.84 -11.52
C VAL A 7 -10.12 -4.60 -12.29
N VAL A 8 -10.85 -3.71 -11.61
CA VAL A 8 -11.28 -2.42 -12.20
C VAL A 8 -10.21 -1.33 -12.08
N VAL A 9 -9.24 -1.52 -11.18
CA VAL A 9 -8.05 -0.68 -10.96
C VAL A 9 -6.87 -1.56 -10.47
N PRO A 10 -5.61 -1.10 -10.64
CA PRO A 10 -4.44 -1.71 -9.99
C PRO A 10 -4.59 -1.80 -8.47
N THR A 11 -3.98 -2.82 -7.84
CA THR A 11 -3.95 -2.95 -6.38
C THR A 11 -3.06 -1.90 -5.72
N SER A 12 -1.95 -1.57 -6.38
CA SER A 12 -0.97 -0.58 -5.93
C SER A 12 -0.10 -0.16 -7.12
N THR A 13 0.90 0.67 -6.86
CA THR A 13 1.93 1.05 -7.84
C THR A 13 3.32 0.98 -7.19
N VAL A 14 4.38 0.90 -7.99
CA VAL A 14 5.73 0.67 -7.45
C VAL A 14 6.22 1.81 -6.55
N LEU A 15 5.92 3.08 -6.87
CA LEU A 15 6.34 4.24 -6.11
C LEU A 15 5.68 4.29 -4.73
N GLN A 16 4.45 3.80 -4.57
CA GLN A 16 3.78 3.74 -3.25
C GLN A 16 4.63 2.98 -2.21
N ALA A 17 5.36 1.95 -2.65
CA ALA A 17 6.28 1.19 -1.81
C ALA A 17 7.72 1.71 -1.81
N ARG A 18 8.15 2.36 -2.90
CA ARG A 18 9.56 2.73 -3.12
C ARG A 18 9.96 4.09 -2.59
N VAL A 19 9.04 5.06 -2.52
CA VAL A 19 9.34 6.42 -2.00
C VAL A 19 8.90 6.62 -0.55
N VAL A 20 8.54 5.55 0.16
CA VAL A 20 8.25 5.57 1.61
C VAL A 20 7.09 6.53 2.00
N ILE A 21 6.02 6.54 1.20
CA ILE A 21 4.77 7.25 1.54
C ILE A 21 4.27 6.78 2.93
N TYR A 22 4.31 5.47 3.16
CA TYR A 22 3.90 4.84 4.41
C TYR A 22 5.10 4.51 5.28
N GLN A 23 5.07 4.92 6.55
CA GLN A 23 6.07 4.49 7.52
C GLN A 23 6.08 2.95 7.67
N PRO A 24 7.22 2.30 7.95
CA PRO A 24 7.33 0.86 8.20
C PRO A 24 6.80 0.49 9.61
N SER A 25 5.61 0.97 9.95
CA SER A 25 4.96 0.80 11.23
C SER A 25 3.44 0.68 11.06
N LYS A 26 2.83 -0.17 11.87
CA LYS A 26 1.36 -0.25 12.04
C LYS A 26 0.82 0.80 13.01
N LYS A 27 1.70 1.51 13.70
CA LYS A 27 1.42 2.63 14.62
C LYS A 27 2.35 3.79 14.21
N PRO A 28 2.12 4.41 13.04
CA PRO A 28 2.96 5.50 12.56
C PRO A 28 2.94 6.70 13.52
N LEU A 29 3.94 7.56 13.42
CA LEU A 29 3.95 8.88 14.05
C LEU A 29 3.46 9.95 13.06
N GLU A 30 3.18 11.14 13.56
CA GLU A 30 2.89 12.30 12.70
C GLU A 30 4.18 12.72 11.97
N ARG A 31 4.11 12.85 10.64
CA ARG A 31 5.16 13.49 9.84
C ARG A 31 4.76 14.93 9.55
N LYS A 32 5.73 15.85 9.58
CA LYS A 32 5.51 17.30 9.40
C LYS A 32 6.00 17.79 8.04
N GLY A 33 6.03 16.91 7.03
CA GLY A 33 6.51 17.26 5.70
C GLY A 33 8.04 17.25 5.53
N GLN A 34 8.76 16.48 6.36
CA GLN A 34 10.19 16.23 6.11
C GLN A 34 10.36 15.41 4.82
N TRP A 35 11.35 15.77 4.01
CA TRP A 35 11.74 14.98 2.85
C TRP A 35 12.42 13.69 3.27
N ILE A 36 12.06 12.63 2.57
CA ILE A 36 12.65 11.30 2.66
C ILE A 36 13.13 10.97 1.26
N GLU A 37 14.42 10.67 1.12
CA GLU A 37 15.04 10.40 -0.16
C GLU A 37 15.40 8.93 -0.30
N THR A 38 15.17 8.39 -1.49
CA THR A 38 15.48 7.01 -1.86
C THR A 38 16.11 6.99 -3.23
N SER A 39 16.66 5.84 -3.65
CA SER A 39 17.14 5.65 -5.02
C SER A 39 16.04 5.79 -6.10
N PHE A 40 14.76 5.83 -5.72
CA PHE A 40 13.63 5.93 -6.64
C PHE A 40 13.00 7.33 -6.71
N GLY A 41 13.50 8.27 -5.90
CA GLY A 41 12.95 9.62 -5.75
C GLY A 41 12.76 9.98 -4.29
N LYS A 42 12.11 11.13 -4.07
CA LYS A 42 11.86 11.67 -2.73
C LYS A 42 10.38 11.87 -2.48
N CYS A 43 9.99 11.71 -1.23
CA CYS A 43 8.63 11.94 -0.77
C CYS A 43 8.65 12.73 0.53
N ARG A 44 7.67 13.61 0.72
CA ARG A 44 7.32 14.14 2.04
C ARG A 44 5.85 13.91 2.30
N VAL A 45 5.53 13.66 3.57
CA VAL A 45 4.16 13.48 4.05
C VAL A 45 3.92 14.43 5.19
N THR A 46 2.83 15.17 5.12
CA THR A 46 2.24 15.88 6.26
C THR A 46 1.03 15.08 6.69
N GLY A 47 1.07 14.47 7.87
CA GLY A 47 0.05 13.53 8.32
C GLY A 47 0.62 12.24 8.91
N ARG A 48 -0.29 11.36 9.29
CA ARG A 48 0.00 10.08 9.92
C ARG A 48 -0.28 8.91 8.98
N LEU A 49 0.72 8.53 8.18
CA LEU A 49 0.63 7.39 7.25
C LEU A 49 1.59 6.26 7.62
N GLY A 50 1.04 5.06 7.80
CA GLY A 50 1.77 3.82 8.06
C GLY A 50 1.19 2.65 7.30
N GLN A 51 1.65 1.45 7.59
CA GLN A 51 1.32 0.29 6.77
C GLN A 51 -0.16 -0.12 6.82
N ARG A 52 -0.88 0.20 7.91
CA ARG A 52 -2.34 -0.04 7.96
C ARG A 52 -3.10 0.87 6.99
N HIS A 53 -2.58 2.06 6.71
CA HIS A 53 -3.14 2.96 5.72
C HIS A 53 -2.90 2.41 4.32
N ALA A 54 -1.69 1.88 4.06
CA ALA A 54 -1.39 1.14 2.82
C ALA A 54 -2.32 -0.06 2.64
N ASP A 55 -2.51 -0.88 3.69
CA ASP A 55 -3.41 -2.04 3.65
C ASP A 55 -4.84 -1.62 3.26
N ILE A 56 -5.36 -0.52 3.81
CA ILE A 56 -6.69 0.01 3.47
C ILE A 56 -6.76 0.46 2.02
N VAL A 57 -5.80 1.26 1.55
CA VAL A 57 -5.77 1.77 0.17
C VAL A 57 -5.71 0.60 -0.81
N GLU A 58 -4.79 -0.34 -0.61
CA GLU A 58 -4.60 -1.47 -1.52
C GLU A 58 -5.80 -2.42 -1.55
N ILE A 59 -6.38 -2.74 -0.38
CA ILE A 59 -7.59 -3.56 -0.32
C ILE A 59 -8.77 -2.83 -0.95
N MET A 60 -8.90 -1.52 -0.73
CA MET A 60 -9.96 -0.70 -1.31
C MET A 60 -9.90 -0.71 -2.84
N LEU A 61 -8.71 -0.55 -3.40
CA LEU A 61 -8.46 -0.67 -4.84
C LEU A 61 -8.76 -2.09 -5.35
N PHE A 62 -8.30 -3.11 -4.63
CA PHE A 62 -8.49 -4.51 -5.02
C PHE A 62 -9.96 -4.97 -5.03
N VAL A 63 -10.75 -4.54 -4.04
CA VAL A 63 -12.18 -4.94 -3.91
C VAL A 63 -13.15 -4.00 -4.58
N ALA A 64 -12.68 -2.89 -5.18
CA ALA A 64 -13.52 -1.94 -5.90
C ALA A 64 -14.34 -2.68 -6.96
N GLU A 65 -15.66 -2.52 -6.95
CA GLU A 65 -16.57 -3.19 -7.87
C GLU A 65 -16.74 -2.43 -9.18
N ARG A 66 -16.53 -1.11 -9.15
CA ARG A 66 -16.58 -0.22 -10.32
C ARG A 66 -15.59 0.92 -10.13
N LYS A 67 -15.03 1.38 -11.25
CA LYS A 67 -14.28 2.63 -11.39
C LYS A 67 -15.09 3.56 -12.29
N ARG A 68 -15.13 4.85 -11.99
CA ARG A 68 -15.53 5.88 -12.94
C ARG A 68 -14.58 7.07 -12.87
N ASP A 69 -14.31 7.62 -14.04
CA ASP A 69 -13.65 8.91 -14.18
C ASP A 69 -14.71 10.01 -14.07
N ILE A 70 -14.33 11.15 -13.49
CA ILE A 70 -15.18 12.31 -13.26
C ILE A 70 -14.64 13.45 -14.11
N ASP A 71 -15.52 14.33 -14.59
CA ASP A 71 -15.20 15.42 -15.52
C ASP A 71 -14.09 16.36 -15.00
N ASP A 72 -13.90 16.43 -13.69
CA ASP A 72 -12.85 17.22 -13.04
C ASP A 72 -11.48 16.50 -12.95
N GLY A 73 -11.30 15.41 -13.68
CA GLY A 73 -10.10 14.56 -13.65
C GLY A 73 -10.01 13.66 -12.42
N GLY A 74 -11.05 13.63 -11.58
CA GLY A 74 -11.12 12.76 -10.41
C GLY A 74 -11.48 11.31 -10.75
N VAL A 75 -11.12 10.39 -9.86
CA VAL A 75 -11.53 8.98 -9.95
C VAL A 75 -12.38 8.60 -8.74
N GLU A 76 -13.51 7.95 -9.00
CA GLU A 76 -14.36 7.39 -7.96
C GLU A 76 -14.50 5.87 -8.08
N LEU A 77 -14.50 5.21 -6.92
CA LEU A 77 -14.65 3.77 -6.78
C LEU A 77 -15.93 3.43 -6.03
N LEU A 78 -16.61 2.37 -6.47
CA LEU A 78 -17.68 1.74 -5.72
C LEU A 78 -17.10 0.57 -4.91
N VAL A 79 -17.17 0.63 -3.58
CA VAL A 79 -16.48 -0.31 -2.68
C VAL A 79 -17.46 -0.92 -1.69
N ASP A 80 -17.41 -2.24 -1.49
CA ASP A 80 -18.16 -2.89 -0.41
C ASP A 80 -17.38 -2.83 0.91
N PRO A 81 -17.82 -2.04 1.91
CA PRO A 81 -17.12 -1.95 3.19
C PRO A 81 -17.05 -3.28 3.93
N ALA A 82 -17.98 -4.20 3.71
CA ALA A 82 -17.92 -5.53 4.31
C ALA A 82 -16.78 -6.37 3.71
N LYS A 83 -16.59 -6.33 2.38
CA LYS A 83 -15.47 -7.00 1.71
C LYS A 83 -14.13 -6.43 2.16
N LEU A 84 -14.02 -5.10 2.23
CA LEU A 84 -12.83 -4.41 2.73
C LEU A 84 -12.48 -4.84 4.16
N ARG A 85 -13.47 -4.83 5.08
CA ARG A 85 -13.25 -5.25 6.48
C ARG A 85 -12.85 -6.72 6.60
N LYS A 86 -13.46 -7.60 5.80
CA LYS A 86 -13.14 -9.04 5.76
C LYS A 86 -11.72 -9.31 5.24
N MET A 87 -11.21 -8.49 4.32
CA MET A 87 -9.84 -8.64 3.82
C MET A 87 -8.77 -8.08 4.76
N LEU A 88 -9.11 -7.08 5.57
CA LEU A 88 -8.18 -6.50 6.56
C LEU A 88 -7.89 -7.42 7.75
N SER A 89 -8.78 -8.36 8.04
CA SER A 89 -8.70 -9.23 9.21
C SER A 89 -9.60 -10.45 9.03
N ASP A 90 -9.13 -11.61 9.47
CA ASP A 90 -9.95 -12.84 9.48
C ASP A 90 -11.12 -12.74 10.48
N ASN A 91 -10.98 -11.88 11.49
CA ASN A 91 -12.04 -11.47 12.42
C ASN A 91 -12.71 -10.15 11.99
N GLN A 92 -13.77 -9.74 12.70
CA GLN A 92 -14.39 -8.43 12.48
C GLN A 92 -13.42 -7.28 12.77
N TYR A 93 -12.87 -6.65 11.72
CA TYR A 93 -12.09 -5.42 11.87
C TYR A 93 -12.98 -4.32 12.47
N SER A 94 -12.52 -3.65 13.52
CA SER A 94 -13.30 -2.61 14.21
C SER A 94 -13.66 -1.46 13.26
N GLY A 95 -14.96 -1.13 13.19
CA GLY A 95 -15.46 0.00 12.40
C GLY A 95 -14.89 1.34 12.87
N GLY A 96 -14.81 1.58 14.19
CA GLY A 96 -14.22 2.79 14.74
C GLY A 96 -12.73 2.93 14.38
N ARG A 97 -12.00 1.82 14.38
CA ARG A 97 -10.59 1.83 13.94
C ARG A 97 -10.45 2.14 12.45
N LEU A 98 -11.32 1.56 11.61
CA LEU A 98 -11.33 1.85 10.18
C LEU A 98 -11.62 3.33 9.91
N ASN A 99 -12.63 3.89 10.57
CA ASN A 99 -12.99 5.30 10.43
C ASN A 99 -11.82 6.22 10.81
N LYS A 100 -11.09 5.92 11.91
CA LYS A 100 -9.90 6.68 12.28
C LYS A 100 -8.83 6.68 11.18
N LEU A 101 -8.55 5.52 10.59
CA LEU A 101 -7.56 5.40 9.52
C LEU A 101 -8.01 6.10 8.23
N LEU A 102 -9.31 6.11 7.93
CA LEU A 102 -9.86 6.86 6.80
C LEU A 102 -9.75 8.38 7.01
N LEU A 103 -9.97 8.87 8.23
CA LEU A 103 -9.75 10.28 8.56
C LEU A 103 -8.28 10.67 8.42
N GLU A 104 -7.37 9.80 8.89
CA GLU A 104 -5.92 10.01 8.72
C GLU A 104 -5.51 9.98 7.23
N LEU A 105 -6.09 9.08 6.41
CA LEU A 105 -5.88 9.04 4.95
C LEU A 105 -6.39 10.31 4.25
N LYS A 106 -7.55 10.81 4.65
CA LYS A 106 -8.15 12.03 4.11
C LYS A 106 -7.34 13.29 4.46
N ALA A 107 -6.85 13.37 5.69
CA ALA A 107 -6.13 14.54 6.18
C ALA A 107 -4.69 14.63 5.67
N ALA A 108 -4.08 13.51 5.24
CA ALA A 108 -2.69 13.47 4.86
C ALA A 108 -2.44 14.08 3.47
N THR A 109 -1.46 14.98 3.39
CA THR A 109 -0.92 15.49 2.13
C THR A 109 0.40 14.79 1.84
N VAL A 110 0.54 14.30 0.62
CA VAL A 110 1.74 13.66 0.10
C VAL A 110 2.30 14.52 -1.02
N GLU A 111 3.61 14.66 -1.03
CA GLU A 111 4.33 15.21 -2.16
C GLU A 111 5.42 14.24 -2.60
N ILE A 112 5.50 14.00 -3.90
CA ILE A 112 6.39 13.01 -4.53
C ILE A 112 7.14 13.71 -5.65
N VAL A 113 8.45 13.50 -5.69
CA VAL A 113 9.30 13.88 -6.83
C VAL A 113 10.05 12.63 -7.27
N ALA A 114 9.79 12.17 -8.49
CA ALA A 114 10.44 11.00 -9.06
C ALA A 114 10.72 11.20 -10.55
N SER A 115 11.92 10.78 -11.00
CA SER A 115 12.35 10.90 -12.41
C SER A 115 11.38 10.23 -13.37
N LYS A 116 10.77 9.12 -12.93
CA LYS A 116 9.80 8.35 -13.71
C LYS A 116 8.52 9.13 -14.04
N LEU A 117 8.16 10.11 -13.22
CA LEU A 117 6.97 10.94 -13.42
C LEU A 117 7.21 12.10 -14.40
N LYS A 118 8.47 12.42 -14.74
CA LYS A 118 8.82 13.60 -15.55
C LYS A 118 8.20 13.63 -16.95
N LYS A 119 7.82 12.47 -17.49
CA LYS A 119 7.16 12.38 -18.81
C LYS A 119 5.67 12.72 -18.76
N ALA A 120 5.06 12.63 -17.59
CA ALA A 120 3.61 12.72 -17.42
C ALA A 120 3.17 13.95 -16.62
N VAL A 121 3.99 14.39 -15.67
CA VAL A 121 3.68 15.50 -14.77
C VAL A 121 4.83 16.49 -14.80
N ASP A 122 4.50 17.79 -14.77
CA ASP A 122 5.49 18.85 -14.78
C ASP A 122 6.50 18.66 -13.64
N GLU A 123 7.78 18.82 -13.97
CA GLU A 123 8.95 18.54 -13.12
C GLU A 123 9.02 17.11 -12.51
N GLY A 124 8.11 16.20 -12.88
CA GLY A 124 7.94 14.90 -12.23
C GLY A 124 7.48 15.01 -10.77
N ARG A 125 6.70 16.05 -10.45
CA ARG A 125 6.27 16.40 -9.09
C ARG A 125 4.76 16.27 -8.92
N ILE A 126 4.33 15.55 -7.89
CA ILE A 126 2.93 15.38 -7.52
C ILE A 126 2.72 15.95 -6.11
N ILE A 127 1.66 16.73 -5.91
CA ILE A 127 1.23 17.22 -4.58
C ILE A 127 -0.27 16.92 -4.41
N GLY A 128 -0.65 16.23 -3.34
CA GLY A 128 -2.06 16.00 -3.03
C GLY A 128 -2.32 14.90 -1.98
N GLY A 129 -3.59 14.60 -1.74
CA GLY A 129 -4.01 13.51 -0.86
C GLY A 129 -4.07 12.16 -1.57
N LEU A 130 -4.22 11.08 -0.78
CA LEU A 130 -4.42 9.72 -1.31
C LEU A 130 -5.91 9.39 -1.45
N ILE A 131 -6.73 9.80 -0.49
CA ILE A 131 -8.19 9.65 -0.49
C ILE A 131 -8.78 11.03 -0.22
N ASP A 132 -9.73 11.46 -1.03
CA ASP A 132 -10.42 12.74 -0.84
C ASP A 132 -11.62 12.58 0.11
N HIS A 133 -12.52 11.64 -0.21
CA HIS A 133 -13.66 11.34 0.65
C HIS A 133 -14.20 9.92 0.47
N VAL A 134 -14.90 9.47 1.50
CA VAL A 134 -15.67 8.21 1.51
C VAL A 134 -17.07 8.54 1.96
N ILE A 135 -18.07 8.31 1.10
CA ILE A 135 -19.48 8.53 1.43
C ILE A 135 -20.32 7.30 1.12
N SER A 136 -21.51 7.23 1.69
CA SER A 136 -22.46 6.17 1.38
C SER A 136 -23.00 6.33 -0.04
N SER A 137 -23.00 5.22 -0.79
CA SER A 137 -23.61 5.12 -2.11
C SER A 137 -25.09 4.72 -1.99
N PRO A 138 -25.96 5.11 -2.93
CA PRO A 138 -27.31 4.54 -3.04
C PRO A 138 -27.31 3.05 -3.39
N MET A 139 -26.20 2.52 -3.91
CA MET A 139 -26.08 1.11 -4.26
C MET A 139 -25.95 0.22 -3.01
N THR A 140 -26.61 -0.93 -3.03
CA THR A 140 -26.71 -1.83 -1.88
C THR A 140 -26.31 -3.27 -2.21
N ARG A 141 -26.04 -4.05 -1.15
CA ARG A 141 -25.85 -5.51 -1.19
C ARG A 141 -26.62 -6.15 -0.05
N TYR A 142 -27.00 -7.42 -0.21
CA TYR A 142 -27.60 -8.21 0.86
C TYR A 142 -26.67 -8.30 2.07
N ASN A 143 -27.19 -8.06 3.27
CA ASN A 143 -26.48 -8.16 4.54
C ASN A 143 -26.77 -9.51 5.23
N PRO A 144 -25.85 -10.48 5.22
CA PRO A 144 -26.09 -11.79 5.80
C PRO A 144 -26.21 -11.77 7.33
N LEU A 145 -25.74 -10.72 8.01
CA LEU A 145 -25.80 -10.63 9.47
C LEU A 145 -27.17 -10.19 9.98
N THR A 146 -27.92 -9.43 9.19
CA THR A 146 -29.21 -8.85 9.61
C THR A 146 -30.37 -9.25 8.72
N GLY A 147 -30.13 -10.00 7.64
CA GLY A 147 -31.14 -10.32 6.62
C GLY A 147 -31.58 -9.13 5.74
N GLY A 148 -31.03 -7.93 5.98
CA GLY A 148 -31.41 -6.69 5.29
C GLY A 148 -30.46 -6.32 4.15
N VAL A 149 -30.32 -5.02 3.90
CA VAL A 149 -29.36 -4.48 2.94
C VAL A 149 -28.27 -3.67 3.64
N ARG A 150 -27.06 -3.69 3.08
CA ARG A 150 -25.98 -2.77 3.43
C ARG A 150 -25.68 -1.86 2.25
N ARG A 151 -25.34 -0.60 2.53
CA ARG A 151 -24.91 0.35 1.51
C ARG A 151 -23.44 0.16 1.18
N LEU A 152 -23.13 0.31 -0.11
CA LEU A 152 -21.75 0.41 -0.59
C LEU A 152 -21.20 1.81 -0.32
N TRP A 153 -19.89 1.97 -0.47
CA TRP A 153 -19.20 3.25 -0.41
C TRP A 153 -18.91 3.77 -1.81
N LYS A 154 -19.06 5.08 -1.96
CA LYS A 154 -18.45 5.85 -3.04
C LYS A 154 -17.17 6.46 -2.46
N VAL A 155 -16.03 6.03 -2.96
CA VAL A 155 -14.71 6.51 -2.53
C VAL A 155 -14.15 7.38 -3.64
N ARG A 156 -13.88 8.65 -3.36
CA ARG A 156 -13.15 9.52 -4.26
C ARG A 156 -11.66 9.47 -3.94
N LEU A 157 -10.85 9.14 -4.93
CA LEU A 157 -9.39 9.09 -4.79
C LEU A 157 -8.83 10.52 -4.77
N GLY A 158 -7.80 10.72 -3.98
CA GLY A 158 -7.05 11.97 -3.99
C GLY A 158 -6.11 12.03 -5.21
N ILE A 159 -5.84 13.23 -5.70
CA ILE A 159 -5.08 13.45 -6.94
C ILE A 159 -3.70 12.76 -6.93
N ALA A 160 -3.04 12.66 -5.77
CA ALA A 160 -1.74 12.01 -5.70
C ALA A 160 -1.82 10.51 -6.00
N LEU A 161 -2.89 9.84 -5.55
CA LEU A 161 -3.11 8.44 -5.86
C LEU A 161 -3.57 8.25 -7.31
N VAL A 162 -4.41 9.14 -7.84
CA VAL A 162 -4.82 9.11 -9.26
C VAL A 162 -3.60 9.19 -10.17
N MET A 163 -2.75 10.20 -9.99
CA MET A 163 -1.53 10.39 -10.79
C MET A 163 -0.57 9.20 -10.70
N LEU A 164 -0.45 8.56 -9.53
CA LEU A 164 0.32 7.32 -9.40
C LEU A 164 -0.31 6.18 -10.21
N LEU A 165 -1.62 5.97 -10.12
CA LEU A 165 -2.31 4.90 -10.85
C LEU A 165 -2.22 5.08 -12.37
N GLU A 166 -2.16 6.32 -12.87
CA GLU A 166 -2.10 6.64 -14.29
C GLU A 166 -0.67 6.61 -14.86
N HIS A 167 0.33 6.97 -14.07
CA HIS A 167 1.68 7.27 -14.58
C HIS A 167 2.81 6.44 -13.96
N ASP A 168 2.49 5.54 -13.02
CA ASP A 168 3.44 4.62 -12.41
C ASP A 168 3.20 3.16 -12.86
N LEU A 169 4.17 2.28 -12.58
CA LEU A 169 4.02 0.85 -12.90
C LEU A 169 2.99 0.22 -11.97
N SER A 170 1.95 -0.33 -12.57
CA SER A 170 0.83 -0.94 -11.85
C SER A 170 1.19 -2.32 -11.29
N LEU A 171 0.69 -2.58 -10.09
CA LEU A 171 0.85 -3.85 -9.38
C LEU A 171 -0.52 -4.49 -9.17
N TYR A 172 -0.65 -5.74 -9.58
CA TYR A 172 -1.83 -6.56 -9.29
C TYR A 172 -1.42 -7.76 -8.45
N TYR A 173 -1.89 -7.80 -7.20
CA TYR A 173 -1.65 -8.89 -6.26
C TYR A 173 -2.78 -8.97 -5.23
N ARG A 174 -2.73 -10.00 -4.38
CA ARG A 174 -3.66 -10.19 -3.26
C ARG A 174 -3.16 -9.42 -2.02
N PRO A 175 -3.73 -8.25 -1.68
CA PRO A 175 -3.19 -7.40 -0.63
C PRO A 175 -3.40 -7.95 0.78
N GLU A 176 -4.35 -8.86 0.97
CA GLU A 176 -4.65 -9.47 2.27
C GLU A 176 -3.48 -10.27 2.83
N LEU A 177 -2.62 -10.85 1.98
CA LEU A 177 -1.48 -11.61 2.46
C LEU A 177 -0.48 -10.68 3.17
N ILE A 178 -0.22 -9.51 2.60
CA ILE A 178 0.62 -8.47 3.21
C ILE A 178 -0.08 -7.86 4.43
N ALA A 179 -1.37 -7.54 4.34
CA ALA A 179 -2.12 -6.94 5.45
C ALA A 179 -2.08 -7.79 6.74
N ARG A 180 -2.02 -9.12 6.60
CA ARG A 180 -1.98 -10.09 7.70
C ARG A 180 -0.63 -10.22 8.40
N LEU A 181 0.48 -9.79 7.80
CA LEU A 181 1.81 -9.83 8.45
C LEU A 181 1.76 -9.14 9.81
N LYS A 182 2.40 -9.69 10.84
CA LYS A 182 2.30 -9.18 12.22
C LYS A 182 2.86 -7.75 12.33
N HIS A 183 3.98 -7.49 11.66
CA HIS A 183 4.74 -6.26 11.84
C HIS A 183 4.73 -5.35 10.60
N GLY A 184 4.66 -4.04 10.83
CA GLY A 184 4.67 -3.04 9.74
C GLY A 184 5.98 -3.04 8.94
N ILE A 185 7.12 -3.35 9.57
CA ILE A 185 8.38 -3.43 8.82
C ILE A 185 8.35 -4.59 7.81
N SER A 186 7.78 -5.74 8.19
CA SER A 186 7.60 -6.89 7.30
C SER A 186 6.71 -6.52 6.11
N GLN A 187 5.63 -5.77 6.34
CA GLN A 187 4.76 -5.27 5.29
C GLN A 187 5.47 -4.35 4.30
N ALA A 188 6.27 -3.42 4.82
CA ALA A 188 7.03 -2.48 4.00
C ALA A 188 8.08 -3.20 3.14
N VAL A 189 8.83 -4.13 3.74
CA VAL A 189 9.81 -4.97 3.03
C VAL A 189 9.12 -5.82 1.96
N ALA A 190 8.00 -6.47 2.28
CA ALA A 190 7.26 -7.28 1.33
C ALA A 190 6.83 -6.45 0.12
N ARG A 191 6.19 -5.31 0.35
CA ARG A 191 5.78 -4.37 -0.72
C ARG A 191 6.97 -3.97 -1.58
N HIS A 192 8.09 -3.60 -0.96
CA HIS A 192 9.29 -3.15 -1.67
C HIS A 192 9.88 -4.26 -2.56
N VAL A 193 10.10 -5.47 -2.01
CA VAL A 193 10.65 -6.61 -2.75
C VAL A 193 9.73 -6.99 -3.91
N LEU A 194 8.42 -7.01 -3.67
CA LEU A 194 7.41 -7.35 -4.66
C LEU A 194 7.33 -6.37 -5.84
N THR A 195 7.84 -5.14 -5.70
CA THR A 195 7.94 -4.21 -6.82
C THR A 195 9.03 -4.56 -7.84
N HIS A 196 9.95 -5.48 -7.52
CA HIS A 196 11.09 -5.80 -8.37
C HIS A 196 10.82 -7.04 -9.23
N SER A 197 11.01 -6.92 -10.55
CA SER A 197 10.88 -8.06 -11.48
C SER A 197 11.98 -9.10 -11.30
N ASN A 198 13.20 -8.66 -10.97
CA ASN A 198 14.39 -9.51 -10.89
C ASN A 198 15.03 -9.44 -9.50
N ASN A 199 15.65 -10.55 -9.11
CA ASN A 199 16.52 -10.60 -7.93
C ASN A 199 17.93 -10.14 -8.33
N PRO A 200 18.64 -9.39 -7.46
CA PRO A 200 20.08 -9.21 -7.62
C PRO A 200 20.81 -10.54 -7.43
N SER A 201 22.03 -10.64 -7.95
CA SER A 201 22.89 -11.81 -7.74
C SER A 201 23.07 -12.05 -6.24
N GLY A 202 22.76 -13.26 -5.77
CA GLY A 202 22.80 -13.62 -4.35
C GLY A 202 21.64 -13.12 -3.48
N GLY A 203 20.76 -12.23 -3.99
CA GLY A 203 19.66 -11.62 -3.23
C GLY A 203 20.06 -10.33 -2.50
N TRP A 204 19.07 -9.56 -2.05
CA TRP A 204 19.31 -8.31 -1.31
C TRP A 204 19.81 -8.60 0.10
N HIS A 205 20.68 -7.75 0.63
CA HIS A 205 20.95 -7.74 2.06
C HIS A 205 19.72 -7.20 2.81
N LEU A 206 19.29 -7.91 3.87
CA LEU A 206 18.13 -7.50 4.68
C LEU A 206 18.28 -6.05 5.19
N ASP A 207 19.45 -5.70 5.71
CA ASP A 207 19.69 -4.36 6.27
C ASP A 207 19.53 -3.25 5.22
N THR A 208 19.99 -3.49 3.99
CA THR A 208 19.79 -2.56 2.87
C THR A 208 18.32 -2.35 2.59
N LEU A 209 17.50 -3.41 2.62
CA LEU A 209 16.05 -3.28 2.46
C LEU A 209 15.40 -2.54 3.63
N LEU A 210 15.84 -2.81 4.87
CA LEU A 210 15.33 -2.12 6.06
C LEU A 210 15.57 -0.60 5.99
N ILE A 211 16.76 -0.20 5.53
CA ILE A 211 17.11 1.20 5.26
C ILE A 211 16.22 1.75 4.14
N ALA A 212 16.13 1.06 3.00
CA ALA A 212 15.37 1.52 1.84
C ALA A 212 13.89 1.80 2.16
N VAL A 213 13.25 0.98 3.02
CA VAL A 213 11.83 1.15 3.38
C VAL A 213 11.59 2.08 4.58
N SER A 214 12.66 2.59 5.18
CA SER A 214 12.61 3.57 6.27
C SER A 214 13.03 4.96 5.81
N GLY A 215 13.88 5.01 4.79
CA GLY A 215 14.28 6.21 4.04
C GLY A 215 15.23 7.17 4.77
N ASN A 216 15.81 6.81 5.92
CA ASN A 216 16.73 7.62 6.72
C ASN A 216 17.58 6.76 7.68
N ASP A 217 18.50 7.40 8.40
CA ASP A 217 19.30 6.82 9.49
C ASP A 217 18.44 6.14 10.56
N ILE A 218 18.56 4.82 10.61
CA ILE A 218 17.89 3.97 11.58
C ILE A 218 18.86 3.72 12.73
N SER A 219 18.46 4.04 13.97
CA SER A 219 19.28 3.70 15.14
C SER A 219 19.59 2.20 15.20
N ALA A 220 20.75 1.81 15.73
CA ALA A 220 21.12 0.40 15.88
C ALA A 220 20.06 -0.42 16.65
N LYS A 221 19.42 0.21 17.66
CA LYS A 221 18.30 -0.39 18.41
C LYS A 221 17.09 -0.64 17.52
N THR A 222 16.70 0.33 16.69
CA THR A 222 15.58 0.17 15.74
C THR A 222 15.91 -0.91 14.71
N MET A 223 17.14 -0.94 14.19
CA MET A 223 17.58 -1.96 13.24
C MET A 223 17.49 -3.37 13.83
N ARG A 224 17.98 -3.56 15.06
CA ARG A 224 17.86 -4.83 15.79
C ARG A 224 16.40 -5.24 15.95
N ASN A 225 15.52 -4.32 16.35
CA ASN A 225 14.10 -4.58 16.49
C ASN A 225 13.45 -4.98 15.15
N TYR A 226 13.84 -4.34 14.06
CA TYR A 226 13.35 -4.68 12.73
C TYR A 226 13.75 -6.10 12.32
N ARG A 227 15.01 -6.50 12.53
CA ARG A 227 15.44 -7.89 12.26
C ARG A 227 14.63 -8.90 13.08
N THR A 228 14.41 -8.65 14.37
CA THR A 228 13.57 -9.54 15.20
C THR A 228 12.15 -9.63 14.65
N ARG A 229 11.54 -8.50 14.27
CA ARG A 229 10.19 -8.46 13.71
C ARG A 229 10.07 -9.17 12.35
N ILE A 230 11.10 -9.08 11.52
CA ILE A 230 11.14 -9.82 10.25
C ILE A 230 11.20 -11.34 10.52
N LYS A 231 11.99 -11.78 11.50
CA LYS A 231 12.08 -13.19 11.90
C LYS A 231 10.73 -13.72 12.39
N ASP A 232 9.99 -12.93 13.16
CA ASP A 232 8.62 -13.29 13.61
C ASP A 232 7.66 -13.57 12.45
N ASP A 233 7.87 -12.94 11.28
CA ASP A 233 6.99 -13.01 10.11
C ASP A 233 7.55 -13.89 8.98
N ILE A 234 8.68 -14.60 9.18
CA ILE A 234 9.47 -15.23 8.10
C ILE A 234 8.66 -16.23 7.26
N GLU A 235 7.87 -17.08 7.90
CA GLU A 235 7.02 -18.06 7.19
C GLU A 235 5.89 -17.37 6.41
N SER A 236 5.30 -16.31 6.97
CA SER A 236 4.26 -15.53 6.28
C SER A 236 4.83 -14.76 5.09
N LEU A 237 6.06 -14.24 5.21
CA LEU A 237 6.78 -13.60 4.10
C LEU A 237 7.04 -14.61 2.97
N ARG A 238 7.44 -15.85 3.31
CA ARG A 238 7.66 -16.90 2.32
C ARG A 238 6.40 -17.23 1.54
N VAL A 239 5.24 -17.32 2.21
CA VAL A 239 3.91 -17.50 1.57
C VAL A 239 3.57 -16.35 0.62
N ILE A 240 3.95 -15.11 0.95
CA ILE A 240 3.77 -13.93 0.09
C ILE A 240 4.71 -13.96 -1.14
N GLY A 241 5.75 -14.80 -1.11
CA GLY A 241 6.76 -14.90 -2.16
C GLY A 241 8.03 -14.10 -1.85
N VAL A 242 8.34 -13.85 -0.57
CA VAL A 242 9.57 -13.22 -0.10
C VAL A 242 10.32 -14.20 0.80
N ASP A 243 11.42 -14.73 0.29
CA ASP A 243 12.27 -15.67 1.02
C ASP A 243 13.42 -14.94 1.69
N ILE A 244 13.75 -15.32 2.93
CA ILE A 244 14.87 -14.78 3.69
C ILE A 244 15.69 -15.96 4.22
N ASN A 245 16.92 -16.10 3.75
CA ASN A 245 17.78 -17.21 4.13
C ASN A 245 18.52 -16.97 5.47
N SER A 246 19.26 -17.98 5.92
CA SER A 246 20.07 -17.93 7.15
C SER A 246 21.16 -16.84 7.15
N GLU A 247 21.62 -16.41 5.97
CA GLU A 247 22.61 -15.34 5.77
C GLU A 247 21.98 -13.93 5.69
N ASN A 248 20.69 -13.80 6.01
CA ASN A 248 19.90 -12.58 5.86
C ASN A 248 19.91 -12.02 4.43
N ARG A 249 19.95 -12.90 3.43
CA ARG A 249 19.68 -12.55 2.02
C ARG A 249 18.20 -12.73 1.74
N VAL A 250 17.63 -11.71 1.09
CA VAL A 250 16.23 -11.65 0.72
C VAL A 250 16.09 -11.89 -0.78
N LYS A 251 15.13 -12.71 -1.19
CA LYS A 251 14.80 -12.97 -2.60
C LYS A 251 13.30 -12.94 -2.81
N ARG A 252 12.87 -12.42 -3.96
CA ARG A 252 11.53 -12.61 -4.51
C ARG A 252 11.46 -14.00 -5.13
N LEU A 253 10.51 -14.80 -4.68
CA LEU A 253 10.23 -16.13 -5.24
C LEU A 253 9.46 -15.99 -6.56
N THR A 254 9.80 -16.81 -7.55
CA THR A 254 9.20 -16.83 -8.90
C THR A 254 7.68 -17.11 -8.88
N GLY A 255 7.17 -17.73 -7.82
CA GLY A 255 5.74 -17.98 -7.60
C GLY A 255 4.95 -16.82 -6.95
N ALA A 256 5.59 -15.67 -6.71
CA ALA A 256 4.89 -14.50 -6.16
C ALA A 256 3.73 -14.11 -7.08
N GLN A 257 2.50 -14.13 -6.55
CA GLN A 257 1.24 -13.88 -7.27
C GLN A 257 1.07 -12.40 -7.66
N LEU A 258 2.02 -11.85 -8.40
CA LEU A 258 2.06 -10.45 -8.74
C LEU A 258 2.33 -10.25 -10.24
N LYS A 259 1.38 -9.60 -10.91
CA LYS A 259 1.53 -9.13 -12.29
C LYS A 259 1.94 -7.65 -12.25
N LEU A 260 3.13 -7.37 -12.78
CA LEU A 260 3.56 -6.03 -13.15
C LEU A 260 3.09 -5.79 -14.59
N THR A 261 2.49 -4.64 -14.86
CA THR A 261 2.32 -4.19 -16.26
C THR A 261 3.58 -3.43 -16.67
N GLU A 262 3.94 -3.50 -17.94
CA GLU A 262 4.93 -2.58 -18.52
C GLU A 262 4.30 -1.17 -18.61
N ALA A 263 5.15 -0.14 -18.51
CA ALA A 263 4.75 1.26 -18.64
C ALA A 263 5.01 1.73 -20.07
#